data_AF-A0A3D8HL14-F1
#
_entry.id   AF-A0A3D8HL14-F1
#
_cell.length_a   1.000
_cell.length_b   1.000
_cell.length_c   1.000
_cell.angle_alpha   90.00
_cell.angle_beta   90.00
_cell.angle_gamma   90.00
#
_symmetry.space_group_name_H-M   'P 1'
#
loop_
_entity.id
_entity.type
_entity.pdbx_description
1 polymer ?
#
loop_
_entity_poly.entity_id
_entity_poly.type
_entity_poly.pdbx_seq_one_letter_code
_entity_poly.pdbx_strand_id
1 'polypeptide(L)'
;MQNNDTTQEEIENLKEKIKGWFDNPHQFNSYILFNYIKLSKGDSCSISKNELKEWLDKDFDDNFSSMKSNGGHNNGKIFVGKNSGIRLNRDLADFIITEYKRRGLKW
;
A
#
# COMPACT_ATOMS: atom_id res chain seq x y z
N MET A 1 23.06 18.20 2.80
CA MET A 1 22.49 17.15 1.93
C MET A 1 21.38 16.48 2.73
N GLN A 2 20.12 16.67 2.36
CA GLN A 2 19.02 15.93 2.96
C GLN A 2 19.03 14.53 2.33
N ASN A 3 19.32 13.52 3.15
CA ASN A 3 19.25 12.13 2.74
C ASN A 3 17.77 11.78 2.59
N ASN A 4 17.32 11.68 1.33
CA ASN A 4 15.91 11.54 0.95
C ASN A 4 15.47 10.07 0.82
N ASP A 5 16.29 9.14 1.30
CA ASP A 5 16.01 7.71 1.28
C ASP A 5 15.29 7.32 2.58
N THR A 6 14.18 6.59 2.45
CA THR A 6 13.50 5.97 3.59
C THR A 6 14.51 5.14 4.36
N THR A 7 14.66 5.41 5.65
CA THR A 7 15.69 4.71 6.43
C THR A 7 15.34 3.23 6.56
N GLN A 8 16.35 2.37 6.75
CA GLN A 8 16.11 0.94 6.97
C GLN A 8 15.19 0.69 8.17
N GLU A 9 15.31 1.49 9.23
CA GLU A 9 14.44 1.41 10.42
C GLU A 9 12.98 1.72 10.07
N GLU A 10 12.72 2.75 9.27
CA GLU A 10 11.36 3.06 8.80
C GLU A 10 10.79 1.94 7.93
N ILE A 11 11.60 1.33 7.07
CA ILE A 11 11.19 0.19 6.24
C ILE A 11 10.78 -0.99 7.13
N GLU A 12 11.58 -1.34 8.14
CA GLU A 12 11.25 -2.45 9.05
C GLU A 12 9.99 -2.16 9.88
N ASN A 13 9.84 -0.94 10.39
CA ASN A 13 8.63 -0.51 11.10
C ASN A 13 7.37 -0.64 10.22
N LEU A 14 7.47 -0.32 8.93
CA LEU A 14 6.37 -0.50 7.99
C LEU A 14 6.07 -1.98 7.72
N LYS A 15 7.10 -2.82 7.59
CA LYS A 15 6.90 -4.27 7.44
C LYS A 15 6.14 -4.85 8.61
N GLU A 16 6.47 -4.47 9.85
CA GLU A 16 5.72 -4.89 11.04
C GLU A 16 4.27 -4.39 11.01
N LYS A 17 4.03 -3.13 10.63
CA LYS A 17 2.68 -2.60 10.47
C LYS A 17 1.87 -3.36 9.40
N ILE A 18 2.50 -3.66 8.28
CA ILE A 18 1.90 -4.43 7.17
C ILE A 18 1.55 -5.85 7.64
N LYS A 19 2.43 -6.54 8.37
CA LYS A 19 2.11 -7.84 8.98
C LYS A 19 0.86 -7.74 9.86
N GLY A 20 0.77 -6.70 10.69
CA GLY A 20 -0.40 -6.41 11.50
C GLY A 20 -1.69 -6.26 10.68
N TRP A 21 -1.63 -5.68 9.49
CA TRP A 21 -2.79 -5.60 8.57
C TRP A 21 -3.15 -6.95 7.93
N PHE A 22 -2.15 -7.79 7.65
CA PHE A 22 -2.39 -9.18 7.23
C PHE A 22 -2.99 -10.05 8.35
N ASP A 23 -2.65 -9.78 9.60
CA ASP A 23 -3.23 -10.44 10.77
C ASP A 23 -4.64 -9.93 11.12
N ASN A 24 -4.94 -8.68 10.76
CA ASN A 24 -6.22 -8.04 11.05
C ASN A 24 -6.90 -7.57 9.76
N PRO A 25 -7.45 -8.49 8.95
CA PRO A 25 -8.01 -8.19 7.63
C PRO A 25 -9.24 -7.28 7.66
N HIS A 26 -9.85 -7.10 8.84
CA HIS A 26 -11.02 -6.25 9.03
C HIS A 26 -10.70 -4.76 9.21
N GLN A 27 -9.43 -4.40 9.36
CA GLN A 27 -9.03 -3.00 9.43
C GLN A 27 -9.16 -2.34 8.05
N PHE A 28 -9.51 -1.06 8.04
CA PHE A 28 -9.74 -0.31 6.82
C PHE A 28 -8.50 -0.24 5.91
N ASN A 29 -7.31 -0.08 6.50
CA ASN A 29 -6.05 -0.12 5.77
C ASN A 29 -5.77 -1.48 5.11
N SER A 30 -6.17 -2.58 5.77
CA SER A 30 -6.11 -3.93 5.21
C SER A 30 -7.02 -4.05 3.99
N TYR A 31 -8.25 -3.54 4.07
CA TYR A 31 -9.17 -3.51 2.93
C TYR A 31 -8.61 -2.71 1.75
N ILE A 32 -8.05 -1.52 1.98
CA ILE A 32 -7.39 -0.73 0.94
C ILE A 32 -6.28 -1.54 0.28
N LEU A 33 -5.37 -2.11 1.08
CA LEU A 33 -4.21 -2.84 0.57
C LEU A 33 -4.63 -4.07 -0.25
N PHE A 34 -5.58 -4.85 0.24
CA PHE A 34 -5.98 -6.08 -0.43
C PHE A 34 -6.77 -5.83 -1.72
N ASN A 35 -7.64 -4.82 -1.72
CA ASN A 35 -8.34 -4.43 -2.95
C ASN A 35 -7.36 -3.88 -3.99
N TYR A 36 -6.38 -3.08 -3.56
CA TYR A 36 -5.30 -2.65 -4.45
C TYR A 36 -4.58 -3.85 -5.07
N ILE A 37 -4.13 -4.83 -4.27
CA ILE A 37 -3.40 -6.01 -4.76
C ILE A 37 -4.24 -6.79 -5.77
N LYS A 38 -5.55 -6.96 -5.51
CA LYS A 38 -6.47 -7.62 -6.44
C LYS A 38 -6.59 -6.88 -7.78
N LEU A 39 -6.93 -5.60 -7.73
CA LEU A 39 -7.17 -4.79 -8.93
C LEU A 39 -5.89 -4.60 -9.77
N SER A 40 -4.74 -4.44 -9.12
CA SER A 40 -3.43 -4.32 -9.76
C SER A 40 -2.83 -5.66 -10.23
N LYS A 41 -3.51 -6.79 -9.95
CA LYS A 41 -3.03 -8.15 -10.18
C LYS A 41 -1.64 -8.39 -9.57
N GLY A 42 -1.49 -8.04 -8.30
CA GLY A 42 -0.23 -8.13 -7.58
C GLY A 42 0.79 -7.08 -8.00
N ASP A 43 0.36 -5.82 -8.11
CA ASP A 43 1.20 -4.65 -8.48
C ASP A 43 1.73 -4.67 -9.93
N SER A 44 1.27 -5.61 -10.77
CA SER A 44 1.68 -5.72 -12.18
C SER A 44 1.24 -4.50 -13.02
N CYS A 45 0.06 -3.95 -12.75
CA CYS A 45 -0.42 -2.71 -13.36
C CYS A 45 -0.71 -1.64 -12.29
N SER A 46 -0.57 -0.37 -12.68
CA SER A 46 -1.02 0.73 -11.84
C SER A 46 -2.52 0.89 -11.95
N ILE A 47 -3.19 1.27 -10.86
CA ILE A 47 -4.62 1.58 -10.83
C ILE A 47 -4.84 3.03 -10.39
N SER A 48 -5.99 3.60 -10.74
CA SER A 48 -6.39 4.91 -10.26
C SER A 48 -7.00 4.85 -8.85
N LYS A 49 -7.00 5.99 -8.17
CA LYS A 49 -7.63 6.19 -6.86
C LYS A 49 -9.14 5.93 -6.95
N ASN A 50 -9.76 6.30 -8.06
CA ASN A 50 -11.19 6.11 -8.26
C ASN A 50 -11.53 4.63 -8.39
N GLU A 51 -10.75 3.87 -9.19
CA GLU A 51 -10.92 2.41 -9.29
C GLU A 51 -10.77 1.74 -7.93
N LEU A 52 -9.84 2.20 -7.08
CA LEU A 52 -9.69 1.67 -5.72
C LEU A 52 -10.85 2.06 -4.81
N LYS A 53 -11.36 3.29 -4.94
CA LYS A 53 -12.46 3.85 -4.13
C LYS A 53 -13.80 3.21 -4.43
N GLU A 54 -14.07 2.80 -5.67
CA GLU A 54 -15.35 2.19 -6.08
C GLU A 54 -15.76 0.98 -5.22
N TRP A 55 -14.78 0.29 -4.63
CA TRP A 55 -14.98 -0.89 -3.82
C TRP A 55 -14.92 -0.64 -2.31
N LEU A 56 -14.80 0.62 -1.87
CA LEU A 56 -14.50 1.00 -0.49
C LEU A 56 -15.43 2.12 0.02
N ASP A 57 -15.69 2.13 1.33
CA ASP A 57 -16.69 2.98 1.98
C ASP A 57 -16.29 4.49 2.03
N LYS A 58 -17.20 5.33 2.55
CA LYS A 58 -17.11 6.80 2.62
C LYS A 58 -15.83 7.34 3.26
N ASP A 59 -15.17 6.58 4.14
CA ASP A 59 -13.95 6.98 4.85
C ASP A 59 -12.65 6.67 4.07
N PHE A 60 -12.76 6.34 2.78
CA PHE A 60 -11.61 5.97 1.95
C PHE A 60 -10.53 7.05 1.89
N ASP A 61 -10.91 8.31 1.68
CA ASP A 61 -9.97 9.36 1.33
C ASP A 61 -8.95 9.64 2.44
N ASP A 62 -9.41 9.70 3.70
CA ASP A 62 -8.55 9.98 4.85
C ASP A 62 -7.63 8.81 5.14
N ASN A 63 -8.16 7.58 5.17
CA ASN A 63 -7.36 6.39 5.37
C ASN A 63 -6.32 6.19 4.25
N PHE A 64 -6.72 6.37 2.99
CA PHE A 64 -5.82 6.24 1.85
C PHE A 64 -4.72 7.31 1.85
N SER A 65 -5.05 8.55 2.23
CA SER A 65 -4.05 9.62 2.37
C SER A 65 -2.97 9.29 3.41
N SER A 66 -3.34 8.53 4.46
CA SER A 66 -2.39 8.07 5.47
C SER A 66 -1.42 7.00 4.95
N MET A 67 -1.81 6.27 3.90
CA MET A 67 -1.02 5.20 3.29
C MET A 67 -0.23 5.65 2.04
N LYS A 68 -0.61 6.77 1.42
CA LYS A 68 -0.03 7.28 0.17
C LYS A 68 0.91 8.46 0.40
N SER A 69 2.00 8.53 -0.37
CA SER A 69 2.82 9.73 -0.43
C SER A 69 2.21 10.80 -1.35
N ASN A 70 2.22 12.06 -0.90
CA ASN A 70 1.69 13.24 -1.61
C ASN A 70 2.77 14.05 -2.37
N GLY A 71 4.01 13.58 -2.46
CA GLY A 71 5.12 14.28 -3.12
C GLY A 71 6.33 13.35 -3.27
N GLY A 72 7.38 13.77 -3.98
CA GLY A 72 8.52 12.94 -4.42
C GLY A 72 9.37 12.24 -3.35
N HIS A 73 8.91 12.17 -2.09
CA HIS A 73 9.54 11.43 -1.00
C HIS A 73 8.68 10.24 -0.55
N ASN A 74 9.30 9.08 -0.36
CA ASN A 74 8.66 7.89 0.20
C ASN A 74 8.74 7.92 1.73
N ASN A 75 8.14 8.91 2.39
CA ASN A 75 8.16 9.11 3.86
C ASN A 75 7.45 7.98 4.65
N GLY A 76 7.96 6.76 4.56
CA GLY A 76 7.35 5.58 5.14
C GLY A 76 5.91 5.35 4.70
N LYS A 77 5.64 5.55 3.40
CA LYS A 77 4.32 5.32 2.79
C LYS A 77 4.35 4.08 1.91
N ILE A 78 3.19 3.45 1.79
CA ILE A 78 3.03 2.16 1.12
C ILE A 78 2.60 2.33 -0.32
N PHE A 79 1.87 3.42 -0.62
CA PHE A 79 1.49 3.77 -1.98
C PHE A 79 2.23 5.02 -2.47
N VAL A 80 2.58 4.99 -3.75
CA VAL A 80 3.28 6.06 -4.46
C VAL A 80 2.54 6.41 -5.76
N GLY A 81 3.03 7.41 -6.50
CA GLY A 81 2.48 7.82 -7.80
C GLY A 81 1.33 8.83 -7.71
N LYS A 82 0.74 9.18 -8.85
CA LYS A 82 -0.40 10.12 -8.92
C LYS A 82 -1.71 9.39 -8.67
N ASN A 83 -2.81 10.13 -8.48
CA ASN A 83 -4.14 9.52 -8.31
C ASN A 83 -4.62 8.75 -9.55
N SER A 84 -4.05 8.99 -10.74
CA SER A 84 -4.35 8.24 -11.96
C SER A 84 -3.49 7.00 -12.16
N GLY A 85 -2.51 6.75 -11.28
CA GLY A 85 -1.55 5.67 -11.43
C GLY A 85 -0.81 5.42 -10.12
N ILE A 86 -1.50 4.75 -9.21
CA ILE A 86 -1.01 4.31 -7.90
C ILE A 86 -0.19 3.04 -8.09
N ARG A 87 0.94 2.96 -7.39
CA ARG A 87 1.74 1.74 -7.24
C ARG A 87 2.15 1.50 -5.79
N LEU A 88 2.57 0.28 -5.47
CA LEU A 88 3.29 0.04 -4.22
C LEU A 88 4.63 0.78 -4.21
N ASN A 89 5.07 1.16 -3.01
CA ASN A 89 6.43 1.57 -2.79
C ASN A 89 7.37 0.39 -3.12
N ARG A 90 8.37 0.63 -3.96
CA ARG A 90 9.29 -0.39 -4.47
C ARG A 90 10.03 -1.12 -3.35
N ASP A 91 10.39 -0.42 -2.29
CA ASP A 91 11.14 -1.00 -1.15
C ASP A 91 10.30 -1.99 -0.33
N LEU A 92 8.97 -1.97 -0.51
CA LEU A 92 8.01 -2.79 0.22
C LEU A 92 7.23 -3.77 -0.69
N ALA A 93 7.25 -3.55 -2.00
CA ALA A 93 6.40 -4.28 -2.95
C ALA A 93 6.60 -5.80 -2.86
N ASP A 94 7.85 -6.26 -2.96
CA ASP A 94 8.18 -7.69 -2.90
C ASP A 94 7.73 -8.33 -1.58
N PHE A 95 7.96 -7.64 -0.47
CA PHE A 95 7.54 -8.09 0.86
C PHE A 95 6.02 -8.23 0.95
N ILE A 96 5.28 -7.19 0.56
CA ILE A 96 3.81 -7.15 0.59
C ILE A 96 3.21 -8.28 -0.25
N ILE A 97 3.68 -8.43 -1.49
CA ILE A 97 3.17 -9.43 -2.43
C ILE A 97 3.49 -10.84 -1.93
N THR A 98 4.68 -11.05 -1.35
CA THR A 98 5.07 -12.33 -0.73
C THR A 98 4.17 -12.68 0.44
N GLU A 99 3.92 -11.72 1.36
CA GLU A 99 3.02 -11.93 2.49
C GLU A 99 1.59 -12.25 2.04
N TYR A 100 1.09 -11.54 1.01
CA TYR A 100 -0.24 -11.82 0.46
C TYR A 100 -0.37 -13.25 -0.06
N LYS A 101 0.62 -13.73 -0.83
CA LYS A 101 0.66 -15.12 -1.31
C LYS A 101 0.78 -16.11 -0.15
N ARG A 102 1.64 -15.83 0.84
CA ARG A 102 1.88 -16.69 2.01
C ARG A 102 0.60 -16.94 2.80
N ARG A 103 -0.30 -15.97 2.85
CA ARG A 103 -1.62 -16.09 3.51
C ARG A 103 -2.66 -16.84 2.68
N GLY A 104 -2.29 -17.37 1.51
CA GLY A 104 -3.20 -18.11 0.62
C GLY A 104 -4.23 -17.23 -0.10
N LEU A 105 -4.06 -15.90 -0.06
CA LEU A 105 -4.93 -14.96 -0.74
C LEU A 105 -4.61 -14.94 -2.24
N LYS A 106 -5.64 -14.78 -3.09
CA LYS A 106 -5.53 -14.79 -4.55
C LYS A 106 -6.01 -13.47 -5.15
N TRP A 107 -5.40 -13.08 -6.28
CA TRP A 107 -5.75 -11.92 -7.09
C TRP A 107 -5.93 -12.31 -8.55
#